data_AF-A0A3D6B4F4-F1
#
_entry.id   AF-A0A3D6B4F4-F1
#
_cell.length_a   1.000
_cell.length_b   1.000
_cell.length_c   1.000
_cell.angle_alpha   90.00
_cell.angle_beta   90.00
_cell.angle_gamma   90.00
#
_symmetry.space_group_name_H-M   'P 1'
#
loop_
_entity.id
_entity.type
_entity.pdbx_description
1 polymer ?
#
loop_
_entity_poly.entity_id
_entity_poly.type
_entity_poly.pdbx_seq_one_letter_code
_entity_poly.pdbx_strand_id
1 'polypeptide(L)'
;MLGITISTTTSFSGGHAWVIDQLLKRHRTRYAYSNGEVHPVELYQYLVHCNMGWHGLDNGYYFSGKFDTNDGGYITDITKDFTKTTSEGEDNYYQFKLQMNVGITNPVCYE
;
A
#
# COMPACT_ATOMS: atom_id res chain seq x y z
N MET A 1 -37.61 20.58 -10.63
CA MET A 1 -36.75 19.93 -9.62
C MET A 1 -36.78 18.44 -9.91
N LEU A 2 -35.72 17.87 -10.48
CA LEU A 2 -35.67 16.46 -10.87
C LEU A 2 -35.11 15.65 -9.70
N GLY A 3 -35.96 14.82 -9.10
CA GLY A 3 -35.62 13.91 -8.01
C GLY A 3 -34.90 12.67 -8.53
N ILE A 4 -33.63 12.82 -8.89
CA ILE A 4 -32.76 11.69 -9.22
C ILE A 4 -31.74 11.55 -8.09
N THR A 5 -31.92 10.53 -7.26
CA THR A 5 -30.91 10.06 -6.32
C THR A 5 -30.13 8.94 -7.00
N ILE A 6 -28.90 9.23 -7.43
CA ILE A 6 -27.97 8.18 -7.85
C ILE A 6 -27.43 7.51 -6.57
N SER A 7 -28.00 6.37 -6.19
CA SER A 7 -27.40 5.52 -5.16
C SER A 7 -26.27 4.72 -5.81
N THR A 8 -25.03 5.17 -5.66
CA THR A 8 -23.85 4.34 -5.92
C THR A 8 -23.78 3.27 -4.85
N THR A 9 -24.47 2.15 -5.09
CA THR A 9 -24.33 0.95 -4.28
C THR A 9 -22.94 0.39 -4.57
N THR A 10 -21.93 0.81 -3.81
CA THR A 10 -20.60 0.19 -3.89
C THR A 10 -20.72 -1.22 -3.30
N SER A 11 -20.93 -2.21 -4.16
CA SER A 11 -20.81 -3.62 -3.80
C SER A 11 -19.33 -3.95 -3.71
N PHE A 12 -18.89 -4.41 -2.54
CA PHE A 12 -17.54 -4.95 -2.37
C PHE A 12 -17.58 -6.42 -2.78
N SER A 13 -16.92 -6.80 -3.88
CA SER A 13 -16.67 -8.20 -4.22
C SER A 13 -15.28 -8.60 -3.73
N GLY A 14 -15.21 -9.57 -2.83
CA GLY A 14 -13.95 -10.18 -2.39
C GLY A 14 -13.26 -9.54 -1.18
N GLY A 15 -12.16 -10.18 -0.80
CA GLY A 15 -11.29 -9.81 0.31
C GLY A 15 -10.08 -10.74 0.31
N HIS A 16 -8.98 -10.30 0.90
CA HIS A 16 -7.75 -11.08 1.00
C HIS A 16 -7.10 -10.85 2.36
N ALA A 17 -6.36 -11.84 2.82
CA ALA A 17 -5.55 -11.75 4.03
C ALA A 17 -4.09 -12.02 3.65
N TRP A 18 -3.20 -11.15 4.09
CA TRP A 18 -1.77 -11.23 3.80
C TRP A 18 -0.97 -10.89 5.07
N VAL A 19 0.33 -11.14 5.01
CA VAL A 19 1.24 -10.83 6.12
C VAL A 19 1.97 -9.53 5.84
N ILE A 20 2.02 -8.66 6.84
CA ILE A 20 2.97 -7.54 6.88
C ILE A 20 4.11 -7.96 7.80
N ASP A 21 5.33 -8.08 7.26
CA ASP A 21 6.49 -8.60 7.98
C ASP A 21 7.62 -7.57 8.16
N GLN A 22 7.61 -6.46 7.41
CA GLN A 22 8.65 -5.43 7.49
C GLN A 22 8.11 -4.01 7.32
N LEU A 23 8.85 -3.04 7.89
CA LEU A 23 8.61 -1.61 7.72
C LEU A 23 9.84 -0.96 7.09
N LEU A 24 9.65 -0.26 5.97
CA LEU A 24 10.68 0.54 5.31
C LEU A 24 10.41 2.03 5.51
N LYS A 25 11.36 2.72 6.14
CA LYS A 25 11.38 4.18 6.25
C LYS A 25 12.40 4.73 5.25
N ARG A 26 11.95 5.56 4.30
CA ARG A 26 12.80 6.31 3.37
C ARG A 26 12.81 7.78 3.74
N HIS A 27 13.95 8.41 3.49
CA HIS A 27 14.20 9.83 3.74
C HIS A 27 14.92 10.44 2.55
N ARG A 28 14.52 11.65 2.15
CA ARG A 28 15.24 12.44 1.16
C ARG A 28 15.06 13.93 1.43
N THR A 29 16.14 14.68 1.31
CA THR A 29 16.12 16.14 1.22
C THR A 29 15.89 16.59 -0.23
N ARG A 30 14.89 17.44 -0.48
CA ARG A 30 14.74 18.20 -1.74
C ARG A 30 15.11 19.65 -1.49
N TYR A 31 15.70 20.31 -2.47
CA TYR A 31 15.93 21.76 -2.42
C TYR A 31 14.81 22.47 -3.16
N ALA A 32 14.08 23.33 -2.46
CA ALA A 32 13.02 24.16 -3.03
C ALA A 32 13.55 25.60 -3.19
N TYR A 33 13.18 26.24 -4.29
CA TYR A 33 13.49 27.64 -4.53
C TYR A 33 12.27 28.50 -4.23
N SER A 34 12.42 29.48 -3.34
CA SER A 34 11.37 30.44 -3.00
C SER A 34 12.01 31.78 -2.68
N ASN A 35 11.43 32.88 -3.18
CA ASN A 35 11.87 34.26 -2.91
C ASN A 35 13.38 34.53 -3.10
N GLY A 36 14.04 33.89 -4.08
CA GLY A 36 15.47 34.10 -4.32
C GLY A 36 16.41 33.21 -3.53
N GLU A 37 15.89 32.39 -2.62
CA GLU A 37 16.66 31.54 -1.73
C GLU A 37 16.36 30.05 -1.96
N VAL A 38 17.38 29.21 -1.72
CA VAL A 38 17.28 27.76 -1.79
C VAL A 38 17.12 27.22 -0.37
N HIS A 39 16.02 26.52 -0.11
CA HIS A 39 15.74 25.92 1.20
C HIS A 39 15.67 24.39 1.12
N PRO A 40 16.26 23.67 2.09
CA PRO A 40 16.09 22.22 2.19
C PRO A 40 14.67 21.88 2.68
N VAL A 41 14.06 20.87 2.07
CA VAL A 41 12.76 20.31 2.41
C VAL A 41 12.97 18.82 2.67
N GLU A 42 12.80 18.42 3.91
CA GLU A 42 12.91 17.02 4.33
C GLU A 42 11.63 16.25 4.02
N LEU A 43 11.75 15.16 3.27
CA LEU A 43 10.65 14.27 2.92
C LEU A 43 10.87 12.90 3.52
N TYR A 44 9.84 12.37 4.16
CA TYR A 44 9.81 11.04 4.74
C TYR A 44 8.72 10.21 4.10
N GLN A 45 8.97 8.91 3.98
CA GLN A 45 8.01 7.95 3.48
C GLN A 45 8.10 6.65 4.25
N TYR A 46 6.94 6.10 4.62
CA TYR A 46 6.82 4.80 5.26
C TYR A 46 6.12 3.84 4.31
N LEU A 47 6.71 2.67 4.10
CA LEU A 47 6.14 1.59 3.32
C LEU A 47 6.12 0.31 4.15
N VAL A 48 5.10 -0.50 3.96
CA VAL A 48 4.97 -1.81 4.61
C VAL A 48 5.23 -2.89 3.59
N HIS A 49 6.09 -3.84 3.93
CA HIS A 49 6.28 -5.02 3.09
C HIS A 49 5.07 -5.94 3.25
N CYS A 50 4.53 -6.43 2.14
CA CYS A 50 3.39 -7.34 2.11
C CYS A 50 3.81 -8.64 1.43
N ASN A 51 3.67 -9.75 2.16
CA ASN A 51 3.70 -11.09 1.60
C ASN A 51 2.28 -11.54 1.30
N MET A 52 1.92 -11.57 0.01
CA MET A 52 0.55 -11.79 -0.46
C MET A 52 0.12 -13.26 -0.37
N GLY A 53 1.03 -14.19 -0.05
CA GLY A 53 0.70 -15.62 0.00
C GLY A 53 0.51 -16.26 -1.38
N TRP A 54 0.94 -15.59 -2.45
CA TRP A 54 0.81 -16.04 -3.84
C TRP A 54 2.15 -16.52 -4.42
N HIS A 55 2.88 -17.34 -3.67
CA HIS A 55 4.19 -17.88 -4.10
C HIS A 55 5.22 -16.80 -4.50
N GLY A 56 5.19 -15.65 -3.83
CA GLY A 56 6.08 -14.51 -4.11
C GLY A 56 5.54 -13.55 -5.16
N LEU A 57 4.47 -13.89 -5.88
CA LEU A 57 3.78 -12.95 -6.76
C LEU A 57 3.21 -11.80 -5.94
N ASP A 58 3.46 -10.59 -6.43
CA ASP A 58 2.99 -9.32 -5.85
C ASP A 58 3.52 -9.00 -4.44
N ASN A 59 4.54 -9.73 -3.97
CA ASN A 59 5.25 -9.33 -2.77
C ASN A 59 6.00 -8.02 -2.99
N GLY A 60 6.04 -7.19 -1.95
CA GLY A 60 6.79 -5.95 -1.99
C GLY A 60 6.30 -4.89 -1.02
N TYR A 61 6.86 -3.70 -1.14
CA TYR A 61 6.58 -2.55 -0.29
C TYR A 61 5.44 -1.70 -0.84
N TYR A 62 4.37 -1.53 -0.05
CA TYR A 62 3.18 -0.76 -0.38
C TYR A 62 3.00 0.43 0.57
N PHE A 63 2.20 1.42 0.17
CA PHE A 63 1.75 2.46 1.09
C PHE A 63 0.76 1.86 2.10
N SER A 64 0.91 2.22 3.38
CA SER A 64 -0.05 1.80 4.41
C SER A 64 -1.45 2.32 4.05
N GLY A 65 -2.41 1.40 3.89
CA GLY A 65 -3.80 1.73 3.60
C GLY A 65 -4.16 1.80 2.11
N LYS A 66 -3.19 1.62 1.20
CA LYS A 66 -3.42 1.52 -0.25
C LYS A 66 -2.62 0.33 -0.81
N PHE A 67 -3.24 -0.84 -0.81
CA PHE A 67 -2.62 -2.10 -1.26
C PHE A 67 -3.15 -2.46 -2.65
N ASP A 68 -2.49 -1.94 -3.68
CA ASP A 68 -2.85 -2.20 -5.08
C ASP A 68 -1.87 -3.19 -5.70
N THR A 69 -2.25 -4.46 -5.79
CA THR A 69 -1.35 -5.47 -6.35
C THR A 69 -1.31 -5.45 -7.88
N ASN A 70 -2.26 -4.75 -8.53
CA ASN A 70 -2.28 -4.58 -9.98
C ASN A 70 -1.10 -3.73 -10.45
N ASP A 71 -0.80 -2.65 -9.71
CA ASP A 71 0.42 -1.83 -9.91
C ASP A 71 1.68 -2.51 -9.33
N GLY A 72 1.48 -3.52 -8.45
CA GLY A 72 2.53 -4.15 -7.67
C GLY A 72 3.08 -3.24 -6.57
N GLY A 73 3.97 -3.80 -5.75
CA GLY A 73 4.66 -3.03 -4.72
C GLY A 73 5.47 -1.90 -5.37
N TYR A 74 5.57 -0.75 -4.68
CA TYR A 74 6.45 0.35 -5.07
C TYR A 74 7.92 -0.08 -5.14
N ILE A 75 8.26 -1.11 -4.39
CA ILE A 75 9.51 -1.85 -4.47
C ILE A 75 9.09 -3.32 -4.42
N THR A 76 9.36 -4.08 -5.47
CA THR A 76 8.95 -5.49 -5.57
C THR A 76 10.11 -6.42 -5.23
N ASP A 77 9.80 -7.57 -4.62
CA ASP A 77 10.80 -8.61 -4.31
C ASP A 77 11.28 -9.34 -5.56
N ILE A 78 10.47 -9.32 -6.62
CA ILE A 78 10.76 -9.91 -7.93
C ILE A 78 10.74 -8.76 -8.94
N THR A 79 11.65 -8.76 -9.91
CA THR A 79 11.61 -7.81 -11.04
C THR A 79 10.32 -8.07 -11.83
N LYS A 80 9.24 -7.35 -11.52
CA LYS A 80 8.01 -7.41 -12.30
C LYS A 80 8.28 -6.72 -13.64
N ASP A 81 8.02 -7.43 -14.74
CA ASP A 81 7.86 -6.79 -16.04
C ASP A 81 6.65 -5.86 -15.98
N PHE A 82 6.95 -4.56 -15.96
CA PHE A 82 6.00 -3.49 -15.70
C PHE A 82 5.21 -3.17 -16.98
N THR A 83 4.26 -4.03 -17.34
CA THR A 83 3.30 -3.73 -18.42
C THR A 83 1.87 -3.93 -17.95
N LYS A 84 1.33 -2.99 -17.15
CA LYS A 84 -0.12 -2.88 -17.01
C LYS A 84 -0.56 -1.49 -16.53
N THR A 85 -1.65 -1.01 -17.12
CA THR A 85 -2.37 0.23 -16.79
C THR A 85 -3.49 -0.08 -15.80
N THR A 86 -3.55 0.63 -14.68
CA THR A 86 -4.61 0.52 -13.66
C THR A 86 -5.85 1.36 -13.99
N SER A 87 -7.02 0.83 -13.62
CA SER A 87 -8.33 1.52 -13.62
C SER A 87 -8.98 1.28 -12.24
N GLU A 88 -9.69 2.27 -11.69
CA GLU A 88 -10.30 2.19 -10.36
C GLU A 88 -11.45 1.16 -10.32
N GLY A 89 -11.47 0.29 -9.30
CA GLY A 89 -12.55 -0.68 -9.07
C GLY A 89 -12.25 -2.14 -9.44
N GLU A 90 -11.00 -2.45 -9.82
CA GLU A 90 -10.55 -3.79 -10.22
C GLU A 90 -10.26 -4.70 -9.00
N ASP A 91 -10.34 -6.01 -9.22
CA ASP A 91 -9.88 -7.04 -8.28
C ASP A 91 -8.42 -6.77 -7.84
N ASN A 92 -8.07 -7.18 -6.62
CA ASN A 92 -6.74 -6.99 -6.02
C ASN A 92 -6.33 -5.54 -5.69
N TYR A 93 -7.29 -4.62 -5.62
CA TYR A 93 -7.08 -3.29 -5.03
C TYR A 93 -7.74 -3.16 -3.64
N TYR A 94 -6.97 -3.42 -2.58
CA TYR A 94 -7.46 -3.44 -1.20
C TYR A 94 -7.24 -2.10 -0.49
N GLN A 95 -8.32 -1.32 -0.38
CA GLN A 95 -8.31 0.01 0.27
C GLN A 95 -9.46 0.24 1.26
N PHE A 96 -10.35 -0.75 1.45
CA PHE A 96 -11.56 -0.60 2.26
C PHE A 96 -11.65 -1.66 3.37
N LYS A 97 -12.24 -1.28 4.51
CA LYS A 97 -12.50 -2.15 5.67
C LYS A 97 -11.27 -2.94 6.15
N LEU A 98 -10.10 -2.33 6.05
CA LEU A 98 -8.83 -2.93 6.47
C LEU A 98 -8.82 -3.16 7.98
N GLN A 99 -8.48 -4.38 8.37
CA GLN A 99 -8.28 -4.79 9.76
C GLN A 99 -6.96 -5.51 9.88
N MET A 100 -6.28 -5.37 11.01
CA MET A 100 -4.97 -5.98 11.25
C MET A 100 -4.96 -6.65 12.61
N ASN A 101 -4.51 -7.91 12.63
CA ASN A 101 -4.16 -8.59 13.87
C ASN A 101 -2.70 -8.25 14.20
N VAL A 102 -2.48 -7.65 15.37
CA VAL A 102 -1.16 -7.24 15.85
C VAL A 102 -0.75 -8.05 17.07
N GLY A 103 0.54 -8.04 17.40
CA GLY A 103 1.06 -8.73 18.60
C GLY A 103 1.19 -10.24 18.44
N ILE A 104 1.16 -10.75 17.21
CA ILE A 104 1.43 -12.17 16.91
C ILE A 104 2.90 -12.44 17.22
N THR A 105 3.13 -13.01 18.40
CA THR A 105 4.46 -13.33 18.92
C THR A 105 4.39 -14.69 19.61
N ASN A 106 5.49 -15.42 19.64
CA ASN A 106 5.55 -16.63 20.46
C ASN A 106 5.41 -16.25 21.93
N PRO A 107 4.75 -17.10 22.76
CA PRO A 107 4.80 -16.94 24.19
C PRO A 107 6.26 -16.89 24.65
N VAL A 108 6.60 -15.89 25.46
CA VAL A 108 7.90 -15.87 26.13
C VAL A 108 7.88 -17.00 27.15
N CYS A 109 8.48 -18.14 26.81
CA CYS A 109 8.77 -19.19 27.77
C CYS A 109 9.99 -18.73 28.58
N TYR A 110 9.79 -18.42 29.86
CA TYR A 110 10.90 -18.29 30.80
C TYR A 110 11.39 -19.70 31.12
N GLU A 111 12.67 -19.98 30.86
CA GLU A 111 13.38 -21.17 31.35
C GLU A 111 13.60 -21.10 32.87
#